data_AF-A0A9D6IFA9-F1
#
_entry.id   AF-A0A9D6IFA9-F1
#
_cell.length_a   1.000
_cell.length_b   1.000
_cell.length_c   1.000
_cell.angle_alpha   90.00
_cell.angle_beta   90.00
_cell.angle_gamma   90.00
#
_symmetry.space_group_name_H-M   'P 1'
#
loop_
_entity.id
_entity.type
_entity.pdbx_description
1 polymer ?
#
loop_
_entity_poly.entity_id
_entity_poly.type
_entity_poly.pdbx_seq_one_letter_code
_entity_poly.pdbx_strand_id
1 'polypeptide(L)' 'MLTNAIGFFCEAAYHHADLAITWGKLWVKLKTHSAGGITDKDFALAQKIEQVALWRPPAGGPLEGTPNKFAKGG' A
#
# COMPACT_ATOMS: atom_id res chain seq x y z
N MET A 1 -1.18 0.11 -11.32
CA MET A 1 -0.49 -0.88 -10.45
C MET A 1 -0.41 -0.32 -9.04
N LEU A 2 -0.56 -1.15 -7.99
CA LEU A 2 -0.45 -0.70 -6.59
C LEU A 2 0.90 -0.03 -6.31
N THR A 3 1.99 -0.53 -6.91
CA THR A 3 3.34 0.07 -6.83
C THR A 3 3.36 1.56 -7.17
N ASN A 4 2.65 1.99 -8.22
CA ASN A 4 2.67 3.40 -8.65
C ASN A 4 2.00 4.29 -7.59
N ALA A 5 0.89 3.83 -7.00
CA ALA A 5 0.21 4.56 -5.93
C ALA A 5 1.12 4.71 -4.70
N ILE A 6 1.81 3.62 -4.31
CA ILE A 6 2.78 3.68 -3.21
C ILE A 6 3.92 4.65 -3.52
N GLY A 7 4.45 4.66 -4.75
CA GLY A 7 5.46 5.62 -5.18
C GLY A 7 4.99 7.08 -5.02
N PHE A 8 3.76 7.39 -5.46
CA PHE A 8 3.18 8.72 -5.24
C PHE A 8 3.03 9.07 -3.75
N PHE A 9 2.65 8.10 -2.90
CA PHE A 9 2.56 8.35 -1.46
C PHE A 9 3.93 8.58 -0.82
N CYS A 10 4.96 7.85 -1.26
CA CYS A 10 6.33 8.03 -0.81
C CYS A 10 6.84 9.44 -1.11
N GLU A 11 6.66 9.91 -2.35
CA GLU A 11 7.05 11.26 -2.76
C GLU A 11 6.27 12.34 -1.99
N ALA A 12 4.96 12.19 -1.86
CA ALA A 12 4.13 13.14 -1.13
C ALA A 12 4.48 13.22 0.37
N ALA A 13 4.90 12.10 0.98
CA ALA A 13 5.31 12.02 2.38
C ALA A 13 6.79 12.35 2.61
N TYR A 14 7.59 12.46 1.54
CA TYR A 14 9.05 12.50 1.60
C TYR A 14 9.63 11.40 2.50
N HIS A 15 9.13 10.18 2.32
CA HIS A 15 9.47 9.00 3.10
C HIS A 15 9.30 7.76 2.22
N HIS A 16 10.39 7.09 1.88
CA HIS A 16 10.40 6.08 0.81
C HIS A 16 10.37 4.66 1.35
N ALA A 17 9.58 3.82 0.69
CA ALA A 17 9.54 2.38 0.91
C ALA A 17 10.49 1.65 -0.05
N ASP A 18 11.09 0.56 0.42
CA ASP A 18 11.71 -0.43 -0.48
C ASP A 18 10.64 -1.37 -1.02
N LEU A 19 10.50 -1.43 -2.34
CA LEU A 19 9.48 -2.22 -3.03
C LEU A 19 10.11 -3.40 -3.78
N ALA A 20 9.57 -4.60 -3.58
CA ALA A 20 9.91 -5.78 -4.38
C ALA A 20 8.64 -6.43 -4.95
N ILE A 21 8.60 -6.61 -6.27
CA ILE A 21 7.45 -7.15 -6.99
C ILE A 21 7.79 -8.54 -7.51
N THR A 22 6.86 -9.48 -7.33
CA THR A 22 6.92 -10.80 -7.95
C THR A 22 5.52 -11.25 -8.34
N TRP A 23 5.39 -12.45 -8.92
CA TRP A 23 4.11 -12.96 -9.38
C TRP A 23 3.08 -13.00 -8.24
N GLY A 24 2.01 -12.21 -8.38
CA GLY A 24 0.91 -12.12 -7.42
C GLY A 24 1.25 -11.50 -6.05
N LYS A 25 2.44 -10.89 -5.88
CA LYS A 25 2.88 -10.33 -4.59
C LYS A 25 3.64 -9.03 -4.75
N LEU A 26 3.46 -8.14 -3.78
CA LEU A 26 4.25 -6.92 -3.58
C LEU A 26 4.73 -6.91 -2.14
N TRP A 27 6.04 -6.87 -1.94
CA TRP A 27 6.63 -6.62 -0.63
C TRP A 27 6.93 -5.14 -0.49
N VAL A 28 6.44 -4.56 0.59
CA VAL A 28 6.64 -3.17 0.98
C VAL A 28 7.41 -3.17 2.28
N LYS A 29 8.63 -2.64 2.30
CA LYS A 29 9.41 -2.48 3.51
C LYS A 29 9.53 -1.00 3.85
N LEU A 30 9.23 -0.67 5.10
CA LEU A 30 9.26 0.68 5.62
C LEU A 30 10.28 0.72 6.77
N LYS A 31 11.16 1.71 6.71
CA LYS A 31 12.16 2.00 7.74
C LYS A 31 12.55 3.46 7.61
N THR A 32 12.74 4.13 8.74
CA THR A 32 13.34 5.45 8.76
C THR A 32 14.87 5.34 8.78
N HIS A 33 15.50 5.55 7.62
CA HIS A 33 16.96 5.35 7.46
C HIS A 33 17.78 6.22 8.41
N SER A 34 17.41 7.49 8.57
CA SER A 34 18.10 8.44 9.45
C SER A 34 18.03 8.07 10.93
N ALA A 35 16.99 7.34 11.34
CA ALA A 35 16.81 6.86 12.71
C ALA A 35 17.37 5.46 12.92
N GLY A 36 17.84 4.79 11.86
CA GLY A 36 18.30 3.41 11.91
C GLY A 36 17.22 2.39 12.28
N GLY A 37 15.93 2.78 12.32
CA GLY A 37 14.84 1.99 12.87
C GLY A 37 13.45 2.40 12.39
N ILE A 38 12.43 1.92 13.08
CA ILE A 38 11.02 2.23 12.80
C ILE A 38 10.60 3.48 13.57
N THR A 39 9.88 4.37 12.90
CA THR A 39 9.29 5.58 13.50
C THR A 39 7.82 5.72 13.11
N ASP A 40 7.14 6.73 13.65
CA ASP A 40 5.76 7.06 13.30
C ASP A 40 5.55 7.32 11.80
N LYS A 41 6.59 7.77 11.08
CA LYS A 41 6.54 7.94 9.61
C LYS A 41 6.25 6.63 8.89
N ASP A 42 6.87 5.55 9.36
CA ASP A 42 6.71 4.22 8.80
C ASP A 42 5.27 3.72 9.01
N PHE A 43 4.71 3.92 10.21
CA PHE A 43 3.32 3.57 10.51
C PHE A 43 2.33 4.42 9.72
N ALA A 44 2.54 5.73 9.62
CA ALA A 44 1.67 6.64 8.88
C ALA A 44 1.61 6.27 7.38
N LEU A 45 2.77 5.98 6.76
CA LEU A 45 2.80 5.55 5.37
C LEU A 45 2.18 4.16 5.18
N ALA A 46 2.44 3.21 6.10
CA ALA A 46 1.82 1.89 6.07
C ALA A 46 0.28 1.95 6.08
N GLN A 47 -0.31 2.76 6.96
CA GLN A 47 -1.77 2.94 7.02
C GLN A 47 -2.34 3.47 5.71
N LYS A 48 -1.65 4.43 5.07
CA LYS A 48 -2.10 4.97 3.78
C LYS A 48 -2.08 3.92 2.67
N ILE A 49 -1.04 3.09 2.64
CA ILE A 49 -0.92 1.99 1.69
C ILE A 49 -2.03 0.97 1.91
N GLU A 50 -2.30 0.61 3.17
CA GLU A 50 -3.33 -0.34 3.55
C GLU A 50 -4.73 0.13 3.13
N GLN A 51 -5.07 1.40 3.38
CA GLN A 51 -6.33 2.00 2.95
C GLN A 51 -6.60 1.81 1.45
N VAL A 52 -5.56 1.92 0.63
CA VAL A 52 -5.69 1.81 -0.84
C VAL A 52 -5.62 0.38 -1.31
N ALA A 53 -4.75 -0.45 -0.73
CA ALA A 53 -4.64 -1.87 -1.06
C ALA A 53 -5.90 -2.66 -0.70
N LEU A 54 -6.54 -2.29 0.41
CA LEU A 54 -7.75 -2.94 0.93
C LEU A 54 -9.04 -2.23 0.51
N TRP A 55 -8.98 -1.12 -0.23
CA TRP A 55 -10.17 -0.43 -0.69
C TRP A 55 -11.06 -1.33 -1.56
N ARG A 56 -12.35 -1.35 -1.28
CA ARG A 56 -13.37 -2.05 -2.08
C ARG A 56 -14.49 -1.08 -2.42
N PRO A 57 -15.12 -1.23 -3.60
CA PRO A 57 -16.29 -0.45 -3.92
C PRO A 57 -17.44 -0.75 -2.94
N PRO A 58 -18.26 0.26 -2.58
CA PRO A 58 -19.39 0.07 -1.69
C PRO A 58 -20.47 -0.80 -2.33
N ALA A 59 -21.17 -1.58 -1.51
CA ALA A 59 -22.32 -2.36 -1.96
C ALA A 59 -23.43 -1.44 -2.51
N GLY A 60 -24.04 -1.84 -3.62
CA GLY A 60 -25.08 -1.04 -4.30
C GLY A 60 -24.55 0.17 -5.09
N GLY A 61 -23.23 0.34 -5.17
CA GLY A 61 -22.59 1.34 -6.04
C GLY A 61 -22.49 0.90 -7.51
N PRO A 62 -22.00 1.78 -8.39
CA PRO A 62 -21.85 1.49 -9.82
C PRO A 62 -20.70 0.53 -10.15
N LEU A 63 -19.90 0.13 -9.15
CA LEU A 63 -18.73 -0.74 -9.31
C LEU A 63 -19.01 -2.09 -8.66
N GLU A 64 -18.94 -3.16 -9.45
CA GLU A 64 -19.31 -4.51 -9.01
C GLU A 64 -18.26 -5.19 -8.11
N GLY A 65 -17.02 -4.70 -8.11
CA GLY A 65 -15.90 -5.32 -7.40
C GLY A 65 -15.18 -6.37 -8.24
N THR A 66 -14.35 -7.20 -7.61
CA THR A 66 -13.52 -8.20 -8.31
C THR A 66 -14.03 -9.63 -8.10
N PRO A 67 -14.11 -10.45 -9.17
CA PRO A 67 -14.42 -11.88 -9.01
C PRO A 67 -13.20 -12.68 -8.48
N ASN A 68 -12.00 -12.08 -8.48
CA ASN A 68 -10.76 -12.78 -8.15
C ASN A 68 -10.48 -12.87 -6.65
N LYS A 69 -10.03 -14.05 -6.22
CA LYS A 69 -9.62 -14.31 -4.83
C LYS A 69 -8.44 -13.44 -4.37
N PHE A 70 -7.58 -12.98 -5.29
CA PHE A 70 -6.36 -12.22 -4.95
C PHE A 70 -6.63 -10.81 -4.40
N ALA A 71 -7.84 -10.30 -4.58
CA ALA A 71 -8.29 -9.06 -3.99
C ALA A 71 -9.49 -9.29 -3.05
N LYS A 72 -9.69 -10.51 -2.54
CA LYS A 72 -10.54 -10.70 -1.36
C LYS A 72 -9.75 -10.24 -0.14
N GLY A 73 -10.35 -9.38 0.69
CA GLY A 73 -9.79 -9.08 2.01
C GLY A 73 -9.71 -10.35 2.83
N GLY A 74 -8.75 -10.40 3.76
CA GLY A 74 -8.70 -11.44 4.79
C GLY A 74 -9.91 -11.38 5.71
#